data_AF-A0A4U8SQD0-F1
#
_entry.id   AF-A0A4U8SQD0-F1
#
_cell.length_a   1.000
_cell.length_b   1.000
_cell.length_c   1.000
_cell.angle_alpha   90.00
_cell.angle_beta   90.00
_cell.angle_gamma   90.00
#
_symmetry.space_group_name_H-M   'P 1'
#
loop_
_entity.id
_entity.type
_entity.pdbx_description
1 polymer ?
#
loop_
_entity_poly.entity_id
_entity_poly.type
_entity_poly.pdbx_seq_one_letter_code
_entity_poly.pdbx_strand_id
1 'polypeptide(L)'
;MQNSKSCVFMGSLPIGAFFFMRLENAFLLTEKGALIEVVSDVDNLENDLIMWCAFKGEEFVQKCAISQNADSKGNFVYILCKKSPTRFQKFDCHSHISPSVQGLAPNGVQVELASPNYHFGIESNNNIWSSNALQIYEDSKKSQWNATTDIKWQEIPEFSPALQFAIAQIMTYLTENEFSALYIPARFLGQISPFFTPIPLLLSSIIGDESRHIESFIKRANITGLGVQYSTLTTQQSLFSLWNEKDYFKSSFLLHIMGEGTFIDLLKFLEESFRALGDEASAYLLALARKDESRHVAYGINNVKQAIAQNPAKIAALKEVVFARKNYLDAQSGESSLLLESMALLRGGGEDSVLISNGFEEVQELKKKMEKNRTKRLVECGIDEELALDLSRAHTPNFM
;
A
#
# COMPACT_ATOMS: atom_id res chain seq x y z
N MET A 1 25.44 28.54 -15.41
CA MET A 1 25.88 27.17 -15.04
C MET A 1 27.05 27.32 -14.09
N GLN A 2 27.05 26.67 -12.92
CA GLN A 2 28.25 26.58 -12.09
C GLN A 2 29.05 25.38 -12.61
N ASN A 3 30.34 25.57 -12.92
CA ASN A 3 31.21 24.45 -13.27
C ASN A 3 31.45 23.61 -12.02
N SER A 4 30.82 22.44 -11.94
CA SER A 4 31.00 21.44 -10.90
C SER A 4 32.38 20.78 -11.02
N LYS A 5 33.42 21.46 -10.53
CA LYS A 5 34.76 20.87 -10.39
C LYS A 5 34.68 19.66 -9.45
N SER A 6 35.06 18.49 -9.96
CA SER A 6 35.18 17.26 -9.18
C SER A 6 36.66 17.00 -8.89
N CYS A 7 37.03 16.79 -7.62
CA CYS A 7 38.43 16.64 -7.21
C CYS A 7 38.68 15.27 -6.58
N VAL A 8 39.72 14.57 -7.04
CA VAL A 8 40.00 13.16 -6.73
C VAL A 8 41.41 13.03 -6.15
N PHE A 9 41.51 12.96 -4.83
CA PHE A 9 42.78 12.75 -4.14
C PHE A 9 43.23 11.29 -4.25
N MET A 10 44.13 11.00 -5.17
CA MET A 10 44.81 9.71 -5.33
C MET A 10 46.01 9.57 -4.38
N GLY A 11 46.71 10.67 -4.07
CA GLY A 11 47.93 10.63 -3.27
C GLY A 11 49.00 9.75 -3.92
N SER A 12 49.72 8.97 -3.13
CA SER A 12 50.77 8.02 -3.55
C SER A 12 50.25 6.68 -4.11
N LEU A 13 48.97 6.58 -4.50
CA LEU A 13 48.41 5.37 -5.11
C LEU A 13 49.12 5.05 -6.44
N PRO A 14 49.71 3.84 -6.61
CA PRO A 14 50.31 3.43 -7.86
C PRO A 14 49.24 3.12 -8.92
N ILE A 15 49.65 3.18 -10.19
CA ILE A 15 48.81 2.76 -11.32
C ILE A 15 48.43 1.28 -11.16
N GLY A 16 47.14 0.99 -11.30
CA GLY A 16 46.57 -0.34 -11.10
C GLY A 16 45.06 -0.29 -10.93
N ALA A 17 44.44 -1.44 -10.65
CA ALA A 17 42.99 -1.59 -10.60
C ALA A 17 42.29 -0.59 -9.67
N PHE A 18 42.84 -0.34 -8.47
CA PHE A 18 42.24 0.60 -7.51
C PHE A 18 42.34 2.07 -7.95
N PHE A 19 43.43 2.46 -8.61
CA PHE A 19 43.59 3.81 -9.18
C PHE A 19 42.55 4.06 -10.27
N PHE A 20 42.45 3.15 -11.26
CA PHE A 20 41.50 3.29 -12.35
C PHE A 20 40.04 3.14 -11.90
N MET A 21 39.73 2.28 -10.91
CA MET A 21 38.39 2.21 -10.31
C MET A 21 37.96 3.54 -9.68
N ARG A 22 38.88 4.22 -8.96
CA ARG A 22 38.58 5.55 -8.38
C ARG A 22 38.42 6.63 -9.44
N LEU A 23 39.20 6.56 -10.52
CA LEU A 23 39.08 7.47 -11.66
C LEU A 23 37.75 7.26 -12.40
N GLU A 24 37.38 6.00 -12.69
CA GLU A 24 36.13 5.62 -13.33
C GLU A 24 34.91 6.08 -12.53
N ASN A 25 34.90 5.87 -11.20
CA ASN A 25 33.81 6.35 -10.35
C ASN A 25 33.69 7.88 -10.35
N ALA A 26 34.80 8.62 -10.35
CA ALA A 26 34.76 10.08 -10.45
C ALA A 26 34.21 10.57 -11.80
N PHE A 27 34.59 9.93 -12.90
CA PHE A 27 34.03 10.20 -14.22
C PHE A 27 32.56 9.76 -14.37
N LEU A 28 32.14 8.72 -13.66
CA LEU A 28 30.75 8.26 -13.65
C LEU A 28 29.83 9.32 -13.02
N LEU A 29 30.25 9.85 -11.85
CA LEU A 29 29.50 10.80 -11.02
C LEU A 29 29.48 12.25 -11.52
N THR A 30 30.37 12.61 -12.45
CA THR A 30 30.56 13.99 -12.93
C THR A 30 29.63 14.31 -14.12
N GLU A 31 29.26 15.57 -14.31
CA GLU A 31 28.46 16.03 -15.46
C GLU A 31 29.29 16.13 -16.76
N LYS A 32 28.67 15.84 -17.91
CA LYS A 32 29.32 16.01 -19.22
C LYS A 32 29.77 17.46 -19.42
N GLY A 33 31.05 17.64 -19.76
CA GLY A 33 31.69 18.94 -19.96
C GLY A 33 32.35 19.52 -18.70
N ALA A 34 32.15 18.93 -17.53
CA ALA A 34 32.84 19.34 -16.31
C ALA A 34 34.29 18.80 -16.24
N LEU A 35 35.13 19.54 -15.51
CA LEU A 35 36.54 19.23 -15.30
C LEU A 35 36.74 18.42 -14.01
N ILE A 36 37.62 17.43 -14.10
CA ILE A 36 38.01 16.54 -13.00
C ILE A 36 39.48 16.79 -12.69
N GLU A 37 39.78 17.09 -11.43
CA GLU A 37 41.12 17.40 -10.92
C GLU A 37 41.64 16.20 -10.13
N VAL A 38 42.55 15.42 -10.71
CA VAL A 38 43.15 14.24 -10.09
C VAL A 38 44.45 14.65 -9.40
N VAL A 39 44.47 14.56 -8.07
CA VAL A 39 45.61 14.99 -7.23
C VAL A 39 46.43 13.77 -6.80
N SER A 40 47.68 13.69 -7.19
CA SER A 40 48.57 12.56 -6.87
C SER A 40 49.98 13.00 -6.49
N ASP A 41 50.63 12.22 -5.63
CA ASP A 41 52.03 12.39 -5.24
C ASP A 41 52.98 11.78 -6.30
N VAL A 42 52.40 11.13 -7.33
CA VAL A 42 53.13 10.43 -8.40
C VAL A 42 53.30 11.37 -9.60
N ASP A 43 54.56 11.63 -9.91
CA ASP A 43 54.97 12.25 -11.17
C ASP A 43 54.95 11.22 -12.31
N ASN A 44 54.71 11.65 -13.55
CA ASN A 44 54.61 10.85 -14.79
C ASN A 44 53.31 10.03 -15.01
N LEU A 45 52.13 10.48 -14.54
CA LEU A 45 50.85 9.82 -14.86
C LEU A 45 50.25 10.21 -16.23
N GLU A 46 50.86 11.16 -16.96
CA GLU A 46 50.28 11.73 -18.20
C GLU A 46 49.93 10.67 -19.26
N ASN A 47 50.86 9.75 -19.57
CA ASN A 47 50.68 8.79 -20.65
C ASN A 47 49.50 7.84 -20.36
N ASP A 48 49.45 7.28 -19.15
CA ASP A 48 48.39 6.37 -18.73
C ASP A 48 47.02 7.05 -18.64
N LEU A 49 46.97 8.31 -18.20
CA LEU A 49 45.74 9.09 -18.18
C LEU A 49 45.25 9.46 -19.60
N ILE A 50 46.16 9.82 -20.51
CA ILE A 50 45.84 10.06 -21.93
C ILE A 50 45.31 8.78 -22.59
N MET A 51 45.98 7.64 -22.38
CA MET A 51 45.57 6.35 -22.95
C MET A 51 44.24 5.85 -22.37
N TRP A 52 44.02 6.00 -21.05
CA TRP A 52 42.75 5.68 -20.41
C TRP A 52 41.62 6.60 -20.92
N CYS A 53 41.88 7.89 -21.12
CA CYS A 53 40.91 8.83 -21.71
C CYS A 53 40.53 8.41 -23.13
N ALA A 54 41.53 8.12 -23.99
CA ALA A 54 41.29 7.65 -25.35
C ALA A 54 40.47 6.34 -25.39
N PHE A 55 40.72 5.41 -24.46
CA PHE A 55 39.98 4.15 -24.33
C PHE A 55 38.53 4.33 -23.84
N LYS A 56 38.28 5.27 -22.91
CA LYS A 56 36.94 5.53 -22.35
C LYS A 56 36.11 6.56 -23.13
N GLY A 57 36.71 7.25 -24.11
CA GLY A 57 36.08 8.34 -24.85
C GLY A 57 36.00 9.65 -24.08
N GLU A 58 36.97 9.90 -23.20
CA GLU A 58 37.13 11.11 -22.38
C GLU A 58 38.34 11.95 -22.86
N GLU A 59 38.62 13.09 -22.25
CA GLU A 59 39.72 13.99 -22.65
C GLU A 59 40.69 14.28 -21.50
N PHE A 60 41.99 14.16 -21.75
CA PHE A 60 43.03 14.72 -20.89
C PHE A 60 43.29 16.18 -21.32
N VAL A 61 43.32 17.11 -20.36
CA VAL A 61 43.47 18.55 -20.65
C VAL A 61 44.89 19.03 -20.40
N GLN A 62 45.39 18.92 -19.17
CA GLN A 62 46.73 19.39 -18.79
C GLN A 62 47.21 18.82 -17.45
N LYS A 63 48.50 18.96 -17.15
CA LYS A 63 49.10 18.73 -15.84
C LYS A 63 49.54 20.06 -15.22
N CYS A 64 49.44 20.18 -13.89
CA CYS A 64 49.90 21.32 -13.09
C CYS A 64 50.61 20.81 -11.83
N ALA A 65 51.69 21.48 -11.41
CA ALA A 65 52.29 21.26 -10.08
C ALA A 65 51.67 22.21 -9.05
N ILE A 66 51.38 21.73 -7.83
CA ILE A 66 50.82 22.58 -6.75
C ILE A 66 51.90 23.44 -6.06
N SER A 67 53.16 23.00 -6.08
CA SER A 67 54.28 23.70 -5.45
C SER A 67 55.29 24.19 -6.48
N GLN A 68 55.88 25.35 -6.22
CA GLN A 68 57.04 25.89 -6.96
C GLN A 68 58.38 25.58 -6.25
N ASN A 69 58.37 24.97 -5.06
CA ASN A 69 59.57 24.59 -4.31
C ASN A 69 59.95 23.14 -4.58
N ALA A 70 61.18 22.91 -5.04
CA ALA A 70 61.68 21.59 -5.43
C ALA A 70 61.73 20.55 -4.27
N ASP A 71 61.89 21.01 -3.03
CA ASP A 71 62.07 20.13 -1.86
C ASP A 71 60.77 19.65 -1.21
N SER A 72 59.61 20.20 -1.59
CA SER A 72 58.32 19.66 -1.17
C SER A 72 57.95 18.46 -2.04
N LYS A 73 57.64 17.31 -1.44
CA LYS A 73 57.06 16.16 -2.16
C LYS A 73 55.85 16.65 -2.97
N GLY A 74 55.97 16.55 -4.29
CA GLY A 74 55.10 17.27 -5.21
C GLY A 74 53.71 16.65 -5.32
N ASN A 75 52.69 17.40 -4.90
CA ASN A 75 51.33 17.08 -5.29
C ASN A 75 51.11 17.61 -6.73
N PHE A 76 50.87 16.71 -7.66
CA PHE A 76 50.55 17.02 -9.05
C PHE A 76 49.03 16.99 -9.25
N VAL A 77 48.49 17.95 -10.01
CA VAL A 77 47.11 17.94 -10.49
C VAL A 77 47.12 17.58 -11.97
N TYR A 78 46.44 16.50 -12.30
CA TYR A 78 46.11 16.13 -13.67
C TYR A 78 44.66 16.54 -13.92
N ILE A 79 44.43 17.42 -14.89
CA ILE A 79 43.11 17.96 -15.24
C ILE A 79 42.60 17.21 -16.46
N LEU A 80 41.40 16.65 -16.33
CA LEU A 80 40.71 15.89 -17.36
C LEU A 80 39.29 16.45 -17.55
N CYS A 81 38.68 16.21 -18.71
CA CYS A 81 37.33 16.66 -19.05
C CYS A 81 36.45 15.46 -19.41
N LYS A 82 35.27 15.36 -18.79
CA LYS A 82 34.26 14.37 -19.16
C LYS A 82 33.61 14.76 -20.50
N LYS A 83 33.72 13.90 -21.51
CA LYS A 83 33.03 14.00 -22.80
C LYS A 83 31.87 13.00 -22.92
N SER A 84 31.96 11.86 -22.21
CA SER A 84 30.88 10.88 -22.16
C SER A 84 29.60 11.48 -21.55
N PRO A 85 28.40 10.97 -21.90
CA PRO A 85 27.14 11.47 -21.33
C PRO A 85 27.12 11.40 -19.80
N THR A 86 26.42 12.36 -19.18
CA THR A 86 26.12 12.33 -17.74
C THR A 86 25.33 11.06 -17.44
N ARG A 87 25.83 10.20 -16.53
CA ARG A 87 25.20 8.93 -16.16
C ARG A 87 24.28 9.00 -14.93
N PHE A 88 24.04 10.20 -14.41
CA PHE A 88 23.11 10.46 -13.31
C PHE A 88 22.25 11.69 -13.65
N GLN A 89 20.99 11.46 -13.98
CA GLN A 89 20.00 12.51 -14.16
C GLN A 89 19.52 13.04 -12.80
N LYS A 90 19.03 14.28 -12.78
CA LYS A 90 18.41 14.86 -11.60
C LYS A 90 17.03 14.23 -11.37
N PHE A 91 16.77 13.78 -10.15
CA PHE A 91 15.46 13.29 -9.72
C PHE A 91 14.33 14.28 -10.03
N ASP A 92 13.30 13.80 -10.73
CA ASP A 92 12.03 14.49 -10.91
C ASP A 92 10.99 13.92 -9.93
N CYS A 93 10.63 14.74 -8.94
CA CYS A 93 9.60 14.41 -7.94
C CYS A 93 8.16 14.57 -8.46
N HIS A 94 7.97 15.02 -9.71
CA HIS A 94 6.67 15.24 -10.33
C HIS A 94 6.32 14.22 -11.43
N SER A 95 7.17 13.22 -11.72
CA SER A 95 6.84 12.22 -12.72
C SER A 95 5.68 11.31 -12.28
N HIS A 96 4.67 11.22 -13.14
CA HIS A 96 3.49 10.36 -12.99
C HIS A 96 3.66 8.96 -13.63
N ILE A 97 4.84 8.68 -14.20
CA ILE A 97 5.17 7.44 -14.92
C ILE A 97 6.54 6.93 -14.44
N SER A 98 6.65 5.64 -14.14
CA SER A 98 7.91 5.01 -13.73
C SER A 98 8.79 4.66 -14.93
N PRO A 99 10.12 4.84 -14.87
CA PRO A 99 11.02 4.37 -15.93
C PRO A 99 10.94 2.85 -16.13
N SER A 100 10.87 2.40 -17.38
CA SER A 100 10.76 0.97 -17.74
C SER A 100 11.98 0.12 -17.34
N VAL A 101 13.11 0.75 -17.04
CA VAL A 101 14.34 0.11 -16.55
C VAL A 101 14.58 0.32 -15.05
N GLN A 102 13.61 0.86 -14.30
CA GLN A 102 13.80 1.19 -12.87
C GLN A 102 14.04 -0.04 -11.99
N GLY A 103 13.39 -1.17 -12.30
CA GLY A 103 13.50 -2.39 -11.52
C GLY A 103 13.13 -2.19 -10.05
N LEU A 104 13.96 -2.76 -9.16
CA LEU A 104 13.82 -2.60 -7.71
C LEU A 104 14.53 -1.35 -7.15
N ALA A 105 15.09 -0.48 -8.01
CA ALA A 105 15.76 0.73 -7.55
C ALA A 105 14.72 1.78 -7.08
N PRO A 106 14.88 2.38 -5.89
CA PRO A 106 13.93 3.37 -5.38
C PRO A 106 13.90 4.63 -6.27
N ASN A 107 12.85 5.43 -6.12
CA ASN A 107 12.67 6.64 -6.92
C ASN A 107 13.87 7.60 -6.79
N GLY A 108 14.26 8.23 -7.90
CA GLY A 108 15.42 9.12 -8.01
C GLY A 108 16.76 8.42 -8.28
N VAL A 109 16.84 7.08 -8.19
CA VAL A 109 18.04 6.33 -8.60
C VAL A 109 18.05 6.14 -10.11
N GLN A 110 19.11 6.57 -10.79
CA GLN A 110 19.39 6.16 -12.17
C GLN A 110 19.99 4.75 -12.19
N VAL A 111 19.36 3.87 -12.97
CA VAL A 111 19.79 2.48 -13.20
C VAL A 111 20.82 2.41 -14.34
N GLU A 112 21.75 1.46 -14.27
CA GLU A 112 22.76 1.26 -15.31
C GLU A 112 22.16 0.61 -16.59
N LEU A 113 22.68 1.02 -17.75
CA LEU A 113 22.28 0.47 -19.04
C LEU A 113 22.58 -1.04 -19.11
N ALA A 114 21.65 -1.81 -19.72
CA ALA A 114 21.66 -3.27 -19.72
C ALA A 114 21.47 -3.96 -18.35
N SER A 115 20.96 -3.24 -17.33
CA SER A 115 20.33 -3.88 -16.17
C SER A 115 19.12 -4.74 -16.59
N PRO A 116 18.72 -5.76 -15.80
CA PRO A 116 17.56 -6.59 -16.11
C PRO A 116 16.26 -5.77 -16.21
N ASN A 117 15.42 -6.08 -17.21
CA ASN A 117 14.08 -5.53 -17.30
C ASN A 117 13.17 -6.22 -16.26
N TYR A 118 12.48 -5.43 -15.43
CA TYR A 118 11.44 -5.91 -14.53
C TYR A 118 10.09 -5.47 -15.07
N HIS A 119 9.13 -6.41 -15.19
CA HIS A 119 7.81 -6.11 -15.72
C HIS A 119 6.80 -5.89 -14.59
N PHE A 120 6.56 -4.62 -14.27
CA PHE A 120 5.51 -4.19 -13.35
C PHE A 120 4.23 -3.90 -14.14
N GLY A 121 3.09 -4.43 -13.70
CA GLY A 121 1.80 -4.22 -14.37
C GLY A 121 1.23 -2.80 -14.23
N ILE A 122 1.75 -2.01 -13.29
CA ILE A 122 1.29 -0.65 -12.99
C ILE A 122 2.48 0.32 -13.00
N GLU A 123 2.69 0.92 -14.18
CA GLU A 123 3.79 1.86 -14.47
C GLU A 123 3.40 3.35 -14.35
N SER A 124 2.14 3.66 -13.97
CA SER A 124 1.68 5.05 -13.78
C SER A 124 0.85 5.21 -12.51
N ASN A 125 1.02 6.36 -11.83
CA ASN A 125 0.34 6.61 -10.56
C ASN A 125 -1.14 6.99 -10.69
N ASN A 126 -1.64 7.28 -11.90
CA ASN A 126 -3.01 7.75 -12.18
C ASN A 126 -4.14 6.89 -11.56
N ASN A 127 -3.88 5.61 -11.28
CA ASN A 127 -4.84 4.67 -10.67
C ASN A 127 -4.52 4.32 -9.19
N ILE A 128 -3.31 4.59 -8.71
CA ILE A 128 -2.80 4.12 -7.41
C ILE A 128 -2.41 5.26 -6.45
N TRP A 129 -2.35 6.51 -6.90
CA TRP A 129 -1.84 7.61 -6.07
C TRP A 129 -2.83 8.00 -4.97
N SER A 130 -2.29 8.56 -3.89
CA SER A 130 -3.04 9.28 -2.86
C SER A 130 -2.12 10.30 -2.17
N SER A 131 -2.59 11.54 -1.98
CA SER A 131 -1.78 12.64 -1.40
C SER A 131 -1.37 12.42 0.04
N ASN A 132 -2.15 11.66 0.81
CA ASN A 132 -1.86 11.36 2.21
C ASN A 132 -1.26 9.97 2.42
N ALA A 133 -0.86 9.25 1.36
CA ALA A 133 -0.35 7.87 1.49
C ALA A 133 0.82 7.74 2.49
N LEU A 134 1.78 8.67 2.45
CA LEU A 134 2.87 8.74 3.44
C LEU A 134 2.36 8.99 4.86
N GLN A 135 1.38 9.87 5.05
CA GLN A 135 0.81 10.16 6.36
C GLN A 135 0.07 8.94 6.93
N ILE A 136 -0.73 8.25 6.11
CA ILE A 136 -1.45 7.04 6.52
C ILE A 136 -0.44 5.93 6.89
N TYR A 137 0.66 5.78 6.16
CA TYR A 137 1.74 4.85 6.48
C TYR A 137 2.53 5.22 7.75
N GLU A 138 2.77 6.52 8.00
CA GLU A 138 3.35 6.97 9.27
C GLU A 138 2.40 6.73 10.44
N ASP A 139 1.09 6.86 10.23
CA ASP A 139 0.09 6.62 11.28
C ASP A 139 -0.17 5.14 11.53
N SER A 140 -0.12 4.27 10.50
CA SER A 140 -0.26 2.81 10.68
C SER A 140 0.84 2.21 11.55
N LYS A 141 2.06 2.76 11.48
CA LYS A 141 3.18 2.43 12.40
C LYS A 141 2.94 2.87 13.85
N LYS A 142 2.22 3.98 14.08
CA LYS A 142 1.88 4.48 15.42
C LYS A 142 0.68 3.76 16.04
N SER A 143 -0.12 3.06 15.24
CA SER A 143 -1.34 2.38 15.64
C SER A 143 -1.22 0.87 15.80
N GLN A 144 -0.03 0.30 15.60
CA GLN A 144 0.24 -1.13 15.74
C GLN A 144 -0.22 -1.68 17.10
N TRP A 145 -0.77 -2.89 17.07
CA TRP A 145 -1.26 -3.63 18.23
C TRP A 145 -1.02 -5.13 18.00
N ASN A 146 -0.98 -5.92 19.07
CA ASN A 146 -0.63 -7.33 19.04
C ASN A 146 -1.82 -8.22 19.46
N ALA A 147 -2.28 -9.07 18.54
CA ALA A 147 -3.41 -9.98 18.73
C ALA A 147 -3.20 -11.09 19.78
N THR A 148 -2.02 -11.20 20.40
CA THR A 148 -1.73 -12.13 21.50
C THR A 148 -1.66 -11.42 22.86
N THR A 149 -1.07 -10.23 22.93
CA THR A 149 -0.81 -9.54 24.22
C THR A 149 -1.79 -8.44 24.58
N ASP A 150 -2.37 -7.77 23.57
CA ASP A 150 -3.09 -6.50 23.81
C ASP A 150 -4.59 -6.73 23.99
N ILE A 151 -5.10 -7.85 23.47
CA ILE A 151 -6.47 -8.33 23.71
C ILE A 151 -6.45 -9.25 24.93
N LYS A 152 -7.31 -8.95 25.90
CA LYS A 152 -7.43 -9.70 27.14
C LYS A 152 -8.27 -10.97 26.98
N TRP A 153 -7.77 -11.95 26.24
CA TRP A 153 -8.48 -13.19 25.95
C TRP A 153 -9.06 -13.89 27.20
N GLN A 154 -8.35 -13.84 28.33
CA GLN A 154 -8.76 -14.47 29.59
C GLN A 154 -9.82 -13.69 30.40
N GLU A 155 -10.27 -12.53 29.93
CA GLU A 155 -11.39 -11.76 30.50
C GLU A 155 -12.68 -11.91 29.66
N ILE A 156 -12.71 -12.78 28.65
CA ILE A 156 -13.90 -13.10 27.85
C ILE A 156 -14.85 -13.99 28.67
N PRO A 157 -16.15 -13.63 28.83
CA PRO A 157 -17.10 -14.41 29.60
C PRO A 157 -17.61 -15.65 28.85
N GLU A 158 -18.17 -16.60 29.61
CA GLU A 158 -18.91 -17.73 29.06
C GLU A 158 -20.31 -17.30 28.57
N PHE A 159 -20.78 -17.93 27.49
CA PHE A 159 -22.06 -17.63 26.82
C PHE A 159 -22.93 -18.88 26.65
N SER A 160 -24.24 -18.72 26.38
CA SER A 160 -25.10 -19.86 26.01
C SER A 160 -24.64 -20.49 24.69
N PRO A 161 -24.89 -21.80 24.45
CA PRO A 161 -24.42 -22.47 23.23
C PRO A 161 -24.88 -21.81 21.93
N ALA A 162 -26.12 -21.30 21.88
CA ALA A 162 -26.64 -20.55 20.73
C ALA A 162 -25.85 -19.26 20.46
N LEU A 163 -25.52 -18.50 21.53
CA LEU A 163 -24.75 -17.26 21.43
C LEU A 163 -23.26 -17.54 21.12
N GLN A 164 -22.67 -18.62 21.66
CA GLN A 164 -21.33 -19.08 21.28
C GLN A 164 -21.25 -19.40 19.78
N PHE A 165 -22.24 -20.12 19.25
CA PHE A 165 -22.33 -20.44 17.82
C PHE A 165 -22.51 -19.17 16.98
N ALA A 166 -23.42 -18.28 17.34
CA ALA A 166 -23.64 -17.00 16.65
C ALA A 166 -22.36 -16.14 16.59
N ILE A 167 -21.63 -16.03 17.69
CA ILE A 167 -20.33 -15.35 17.74
C ILE A 167 -19.32 -16.03 16.81
N ALA A 168 -19.18 -17.35 16.89
CA ALA A 168 -18.26 -18.11 16.04
C ALA A 168 -18.61 -17.96 14.55
N GLN A 169 -19.89 -17.93 14.20
CA GLN A 169 -20.38 -17.74 12.83
C GLN A 169 -20.17 -16.32 12.29
N ILE A 170 -20.30 -15.29 13.13
CA ILE A 170 -19.92 -13.90 12.78
C ILE A 170 -18.40 -13.81 12.57
N MET A 171 -17.60 -14.35 13.49
CA MET A 171 -16.13 -14.37 13.38
C MET A 171 -15.66 -15.19 12.16
N THR A 172 -16.45 -16.18 11.73
CA THR A 172 -16.21 -16.95 10.51
C THR A 172 -16.41 -16.10 9.27
N TYR A 173 -17.54 -15.39 9.12
CA TYR A 173 -17.62 -14.41 8.04
C TYR A 173 -16.49 -13.41 8.18
N LEU A 174 -16.22 -12.82 9.36
CA LEU A 174 -15.19 -11.78 9.46
C LEU A 174 -13.86 -12.30 8.93
N THR A 175 -13.43 -13.50 9.33
CA THR A 175 -12.26 -14.18 8.75
C THR A 175 -12.31 -14.31 7.21
N GLU A 176 -13.41 -14.78 6.62
CA GLU A 176 -13.57 -14.84 5.15
C GLU A 176 -13.61 -13.45 4.49
N ASN A 177 -14.29 -12.52 5.16
CA ASN A 177 -14.67 -11.18 4.71
C ASN A 177 -13.34 -10.35 4.70
N GLU A 178 -12.40 -10.60 5.64
CA GLU A 178 -11.00 -10.13 5.72
C GLU A 178 -10.02 -10.81 4.75
N PHE A 179 -10.11 -12.14 4.51
CA PHE A 179 -9.16 -12.82 3.61
C PHE A 179 -9.15 -12.21 2.19
N SER A 180 -10.27 -11.63 1.77
CA SER A 180 -10.35 -10.85 0.53
C SER A 180 -9.60 -9.52 0.62
N ALA A 181 -9.71 -8.80 1.74
CA ALA A 181 -8.95 -7.59 2.03
C ALA A 181 -7.43 -7.85 2.08
N LEU A 182 -6.99 -9.02 2.56
CA LEU A 182 -5.59 -9.41 2.52
C LEU A 182 -5.10 -9.69 1.08
N TYR A 183 -5.78 -10.57 0.34
CA TYR A 183 -5.23 -11.09 -0.92
C TYR A 183 -5.37 -10.12 -2.10
N ILE A 184 -6.41 -9.28 -2.15
CA ILE A 184 -6.64 -8.34 -3.27
C ILE A 184 -5.49 -7.32 -3.42
N PRO A 185 -5.10 -6.53 -2.39
CA PRO A 185 -3.94 -5.66 -2.47
C PRO A 185 -2.62 -6.44 -2.58
N ALA A 186 -2.47 -7.61 -1.93
CA ALA A 186 -1.26 -8.42 -2.06
C ALA A 186 -0.99 -8.86 -3.52
N ARG A 187 -2.04 -9.21 -4.27
CA ARG A 187 -1.97 -9.52 -5.71
C ARG A 187 -1.45 -8.34 -6.54
N PHE A 188 -1.75 -7.10 -6.14
CA PHE A 188 -1.33 -5.88 -6.85
C PHE A 188 0.01 -5.32 -6.35
N LEU A 189 0.39 -5.57 -5.10
CA LEU A 189 1.64 -5.08 -4.49
C LEU A 189 2.87 -5.42 -5.36
N GLY A 190 2.97 -6.67 -5.84
CA GLY A 190 4.04 -7.11 -6.74
C GLY A 190 3.95 -6.58 -8.17
N GLN A 191 2.85 -5.90 -8.54
CA GLN A 191 2.65 -5.30 -9.87
C GLN A 191 2.91 -3.78 -9.89
N ILE A 192 3.03 -3.13 -8.72
CA ILE A 192 3.25 -1.69 -8.62
C ILE A 192 4.76 -1.40 -8.67
N SER A 193 5.17 -0.53 -9.58
CA SER A 193 6.57 -0.12 -9.70
C SER A 193 7.08 0.53 -8.39
N PRO A 194 8.24 0.09 -7.83
CA PRO A 194 8.86 0.67 -6.63
C PRO A 194 9.18 2.17 -6.73
N PHE A 195 9.15 2.72 -7.94
CA PHE A 195 9.15 4.17 -8.21
C PHE A 195 8.04 4.92 -7.45
N PHE A 196 6.88 4.28 -7.25
CA PHE A 196 5.75 4.84 -6.49
C PHE A 196 5.83 4.50 -5.00
N THR A 197 7.03 4.52 -4.42
CA THR A 197 7.43 3.93 -3.11
C THR A 197 6.42 4.10 -1.95
N PRO A 198 5.74 5.26 -1.76
CA PRO A 198 4.71 5.39 -0.74
C PRO A 198 3.56 4.37 -0.83
N ILE A 199 3.19 3.93 -2.04
CA ILE A 199 2.04 3.05 -2.26
C ILE A 199 2.38 1.60 -1.88
N PRO A 200 3.48 0.97 -2.34
CA PRO A 200 3.89 -0.34 -1.83
C PRO A 200 4.06 -0.39 -0.30
N LEU A 201 4.61 0.67 0.32
CA LEU A 201 4.74 0.76 1.78
C LEU A 201 3.39 0.80 2.49
N LEU A 202 2.46 1.63 2.02
CA LEU A 202 1.11 1.71 2.56
C LEU A 202 0.34 0.39 2.40
N LEU A 203 0.28 -0.17 1.19
CA LEU A 203 -0.39 -1.44 0.91
C LEU A 203 0.22 -2.59 1.73
N SER A 204 1.54 -2.61 1.95
CA SER A 204 2.18 -3.58 2.85
C SER A 204 1.72 -3.45 4.30
N SER A 205 1.44 -2.22 4.78
CA SER A 205 0.86 -2.03 6.11
C SER A 205 -0.62 -2.44 6.18
N ILE A 206 -1.41 -2.21 5.12
CA ILE A 206 -2.80 -2.68 5.02
C ILE A 206 -2.84 -4.22 5.09
N ILE A 207 -2.09 -4.92 4.24
CA ILE A 207 -1.95 -6.39 4.25
C ILE A 207 -1.50 -6.92 5.63
N GLY A 208 -0.64 -6.18 6.32
CA GLY A 208 -0.19 -6.49 7.68
C GLY A 208 -1.22 -6.21 8.77
N ASP A 209 -2.19 -5.32 8.53
CA ASP A 209 -3.34 -5.07 9.38
C ASP A 209 -4.36 -6.21 9.25
N GLU A 210 -4.75 -6.60 8.04
CA GLU A 210 -5.75 -7.69 7.83
C GLU A 210 -5.23 -9.03 8.33
N SER A 211 -3.90 -9.25 8.24
CA SER A 211 -3.23 -10.42 8.82
C SER A 211 -3.50 -10.54 10.34
N ARG A 212 -3.59 -9.41 11.06
CA ARG A 212 -3.94 -9.37 12.49
C ARG A 212 -5.45 -9.46 12.71
N HIS A 213 -6.27 -8.92 11.81
CA HIS A 213 -7.73 -9.10 11.86
C HIS A 213 -8.08 -10.58 11.77
N ILE A 214 -7.56 -11.28 10.76
CA ILE A 214 -7.69 -12.74 10.56
C ILE A 214 -7.22 -13.51 11.79
N GLU A 215 -6.03 -13.20 12.33
CA GLU A 215 -5.52 -13.84 13.55
C GLU A 215 -6.49 -13.67 14.74
N SER A 216 -6.97 -12.44 14.98
CA SER A 216 -7.88 -12.12 16.09
C SER A 216 -9.27 -12.74 15.93
N PHE A 217 -9.88 -12.70 14.74
CA PHE A 217 -11.20 -13.28 14.53
C PHE A 217 -11.16 -14.82 14.62
N ILE A 218 -10.12 -15.46 14.09
CA ILE A 218 -9.88 -16.90 14.29
C ILE A 218 -9.69 -17.23 15.77
N LYS A 219 -8.90 -16.45 16.53
CA LYS A 219 -8.78 -16.64 17.99
C LYS A 219 -10.13 -16.49 18.70
N ARG A 220 -10.92 -15.48 18.33
CA ARG A 220 -12.23 -15.22 18.97
C ARG A 220 -13.27 -16.30 18.67
N ALA A 221 -13.20 -16.94 17.50
CA ALA A 221 -14.00 -18.12 17.16
C ALA A 221 -13.56 -19.38 17.92
N ASN A 222 -12.23 -19.55 18.13
CA ASN A 222 -11.68 -20.72 18.82
C ASN A 222 -11.83 -20.73 20.34
N ILE A 223 -12.03 -19.58 21.00
CA ILE A 223 -12.00 -19.52 22.48
C ILE A 223 -13.10 -20.34 23.17
N THR A 224 -14.24 -20.57 22.50
CA THR A 224 -15.33 -21.44 22.97
C THR A 224 -15.11 -22.93 22.67
N GLY A 225 -14.00 -23.27 22.01
CA GLY A 225 -13.75 -24.62 21.49
C GLY A 225 -14.52 -24.96 20.19
N LEU A 226 -15.43 -24.09 19.72
CA LEU A 226 -16.20 -24.31 18.49
C LEU A 226 -15.37 -24.07 17.22
N GLY A 227 -14.46 -23.09 17.23
CA GLY A 227 -13.67 -22.71 16.06
C GLY A 227 -14.49 -22.00 14.98
N VAL A 228 -13.98 -21.96 13.75
CA VAL A 228 -14.71 -21.39 12.60
C VAL A 228 -15.82 -22.34 12.12
N GLN A 229 -16.90 -21.74 11.62
CA GLN A 229 -18.21 -22.36 11.34
C GLN A 229 -18.47 -22.43 9.82
N TYR A 230 -19.73 -22.22 9.39
CA TYR A 230 -20.15 -22.47 8.02
C TYR A 230 -19.92 -21.27 7.10
N SER A 231 -19.17 -21.50 6.02
CA SER A 231 -19.05 -20.57 4.89
C SER A 231 -20.30 -20.68 4.00
N THR A 232 -21.05 -19.59 3.86
CA THR A 232 -22.30 -19.60 3.07
C THR A 232 -22.02 -19.38 1.58
N LEU A 233 -22.87 -19.95 0.71
CA LEU A 233 -22.81 -19.69 -0.73
C LEU A 233 -22.90 -18.18 -1.05
N THR A 234 -23.77 -17.45 -0.34
CA THR A 234 -23.89 -15.99 -0.47
C THR A 234 -22.57 -15.28 -0.17
N THR A 235 -21.89 -15.65 0.94
CA THR A 235 -20.56 -15.13 1.30
C THR A 235 -19.58 -15.40 0.15
N GLN A 236 -19.44 -16.65 -0.26
CA GLN A 236 -18.45 -17.06 -1.26
C GLN A 236 -18.67 -16.37 -2.62
N GLN A 237 -19.92 -16.15 -3.05
CA GLN A 237 -20.21 -15.42 -4.29
C GLN A 237 -19.89 -13.91 -4.18
N SER A 238 -20.14 -13.29 -3.02
CA SER A 238 -19.73 -11.90 -2.75
C SER A 238 -18.21 -11.74 -2.81
N LEU A 239 -17.46 -12.63 -2.15
CA LEU A 239 -15.99 -12.59 -2.12
C LEU A 239 -15.37 -12.94 -3.48
N PHE A 240 -15.87 -13.97 -4.15
CA PHE A 240 -15.42 -14.35 -5.50
C PHE A 240 -15.59 -13.21 -6.50
N SER A 241 -16.69 -12.45 -6.44
CA SER A 241 -16.91 -11.32 -7.34
C SER A 241 -16.07 -10.07 -7.01
N LEU A 242 -15.44 -9.98 -5.82
CA LEU A 242 -14.32 -9.04 -5.58
C LEU A 242 -13.02 -9.57 -6.16
N TRP A 243 -12.70 -10.83 -5.87
CA TRP A 243 -11.50 -11.53 -6.36
C TRP A 243 -11.42 -11.54 -7.89
N ASN A 244 -12.56 -11.64 -8.57
CA ASN A 244 -12.62 -11.75 -10.02
C ASN A 244 -12.30 -10.43 -10.75
N GLU A 245 -12.52 -9.26 -10.14
CA GLU A 245 -12.04 -7.99 -10.70
C GLU A 245 -10.51 -7.99 -10.75
N LYS A 246 -9.92 -7.47 -11.84
CA LYS A 246 -8.49 -7.47 -12.15
C LYS A 246 -7.91 -6.07 -12.38
N ASP A 247 -8.73 -5.05 -12.63
CA ASP A 247 -8.25 -3.66 -12.64
C ASP A 247 -8.02 -3.16 -11.21
N TYR A 248 -6.87 -2.52 -10.97
CA TYR A 248 -6.53 -2.01 -9.63
C TYR A 248 -7.55 -0.99 -9.13
N PHE A 249 -7.96 -0.05 -9.97
CA PHE A 249 -8.78 1.07 -9.54
C PHE A 249 -10.20 0.62 -9.17
N LYS A 250 -10.76 -0.31 -9.95
CA LYS A 250 -12.02 -0.99 -9.64
C LYS A 250 -11.93 -1.85 -8.37
N SER A 251 -10.89 -2.67 -8.22
CA SER A 251 -10.68 -3.47 -7.00
C SER A 251 -10.49 -2.59 -5.74
N SER A 252 -9.65 -1.55 -5.82
CA SER A 252 -9.39 -0.56 -4.77
C SER A 252 -10.68 0.12 -4.32
N PHE A 253 -11.52 0.55 -5.26
CA PHE A 253 -12.82 1.16 -4.96
C PHE A 253 -13.81 0.20 -4.29
N LEU A 254 -13.98 -1.01 -4.86
CA LEU A 254 -14.89 -2.02 -4.31
C LEU A 254 -14.48 -2.46 -2.90
N LEU A 255 -13.17 -2.60 -2.66
CA LEU A 255 -12.65 -2.95 -1.35
C LEU A 255 -12.73 -1.75 -0.38
N HIS A 256 -11.94 -0.70 -0.63
CA HIS A 256 -11.71 0.37 0.34
C HIS A 256 -12.85 1.36 0.54
N ILE A 257 -13.83 1.46 -0.38
CA ILE A 257 -14.98 2.38 -0.21
C ILE A 257 -16.29 1.64 -0.05
N MET A 258 -16.51 0.57 -0.81
CA MET A 258 -17.77 -0.19 -0.73
C MET A 258 -17.72 -1.21 0.41
N GLY A 259 -16.68 -2.05 0.48
CA GLY A 259 -16.49 -3.08 1.51
C GLY A 259 -16.09 -2.52 2.88
N GLU A 260 -14.82 -2.13 3.05
CA GLU A 260 -14.25 -1.61 4.31
C GLU A 260 -15.06 -0.41 4.87
N GLY A 261 -15.56 0.45 3.97
CA GLY A 261 -16.48 1.53 4.31
C GLY A 261 -17.75 1.02 5.01
N THR A 262 -18.28 -0.12 4.61
CA THR A 262 -19.40 -0.82 5.27
C THR A 262 -18.95 -1.47 6.58
N PHE A 263 -17.75 -2.06 6.64
CA PHE A 263 -17.18 -2.66 7.85
C PHE A 263 -17.04 -1.68 9.01
N ILE A 264 -16.66 -0.41 8.79
CA ILE A 264 -16.55 0.58 9.87
C ILE A 264 -17.86 0.67 10.68
N ASP A 265 -19.01 0.57 10.01
CA ASP A 265 -20.32 0.58 10.64
C ASP A 265 -20.68 -0.80 11.27
N LEU A 266 -20.30 -1.92 10.64
CA LEU A 266 -20.46 -3.30 11.17
C LEU A 266 -19.64 -3.52 12.45
N LEU A 267 -18.33 -3.29 12.40
CA LEU A 267 -17.41 -3.45 13.52
C LEU A 267 -17.85 -2.58 14.70
N LYS A 268 -18.42 -1.39 14.46
CA LYS A 268 -18.95 -0.55 15.54
C LYS A 268 -20.20 -1.14 16.19
N PHE A 269 -21.12 -1.71 15.40
CA PHE A 269 -22.30 -2.40 15.90
C PHE A 269 -21.92 -3.64 16.72
N LEU A 270 -20.96 -4.43 16.23
CA LEU A 270 -20.43 -5.59 16.97
C LEU A 270 -19.72 -5.15 18.26
N GLU A 271 -18.88 -4.11 18.21
CA GLU A 271 -18.19 -3.51 19.37
C GLU A 271 -19.17 -3.10 20.48
N GLU A 272 -20.29 -2.47 20.12
CA GLU A 272 -21.37 -2.14 21.07
C GLU A 272 -22.09 -3.37 21.61
N SER A 273 -22.27 -4.42 20.80
CA SER A 273 -23.01 -5.63 21.17
C SER A 273 -22.23 -6.53 22.13
N PHE A 274 -20.93 -6.75 21.86
CA PHE A 274 -20.04 -7.42 22.82
C PHE A 274 -19.94 -6.65 24.14
N ARG A 275 -19.91 -5.31 24.10
CA ARG A 275 -19.93 -4.47 25.31
C ARG A 275 -21.24 -4.60 26.10
N ALA A 276 -22.40 -4.62 25.43
CA ALA A 276 -23.69 -4.85 26.10
C ALA A 276 -23.75 -6.21 26.81
N LEU A 277 -22.99 -7.19 26.32
CA LEU A 277 -22.80 -8.53 26.89
C LEU A 277 -21.65 -8.65 27.91
N GLY A 278 -20.93 -7.55 28.22
CA GLY A 278 -19.80 -7.55 29.15
C GLY A 278 -18.46 -8.06 28.59
N ASP A 279 -18.40 -8.42 27.30
CA ASP A 279 -17.18 -8.88 26.61
C ASP A 279 -16.37 -7.68 26.08
N GLU A 280 -15.79 -6.93 27.02
CA GLU A 280 -14.95 -5.76 26.69
C GLU A 280 -13.66 -6.13 25.95
N ALA A 281 -13.18 -7.38 26.07
CA ALA A 281 -12.02 -7.85 25.33
C ALA A 281 -12.31 -7.95 23.82
N SER A 282 -13.47 -8.47 23.44
CA SER A 282 -13.92 -8.53 22.04
C SER A 282 -14.40 -7.18 21.52
N ALA A 283 -15.00 -6.36 22.38
CA ALA A 283 -15.28 -4.97 22.04
C ALA A 283 -13.98 -4.19 21.76
N TYR A 284 -12.91 -4.40 22.55
CA TYR A 284 -11.62 -3.76 22.32
C TYR A 284 -10.93 -4.25 21.04
N LEU A 285 -10.96 -5.55 20.76
CA LEU A 285 -10.53 -6.15 19.48
C LEU A 285 -11.19 -5.45 18.28
N LEU A 286 -12.51 -5.30 18.30
CA LEU A 286 -13.26 -4.67 17.21
C LEU A 286 -13.01 -3.16 17.12
N ALA A 287 -12.75 -2.48 18.24
CA ALA A 287 -12.34 -1.08 18.24
C ALA A 287 -10.95 -0.85 17.65
N LEU A 288 -10.02 -1.82 17.80
CA LEU A 288 -8.71 -1.82 17.17
C LEU A 288 -8.81 -2.07 15.66
N ALA A 289 -9.51 -3.13 15.23
CA ALA A 289 -9.73 -3.40 13.80
C ALA A 289 -10.40 -2.20 13.10
N ARG A 290 -11.46 -1.63 13.69
CA ARG A 290 -12.15 -0.44 13.15
C ARG A 290 -11.26 0.81 13.04
N LYS A 291 -10.20 0.93 13.85
CA LYS A 291 -9.19 2.00 13.74
C LYS A 291 -8.22 1.75 12.58
N ASP A 292 -8.03 0.49 12.21
CA ASP A 292 -7.24 0.05 11.07
C ASP A 292 -8.05 0.27 9.77
N GLU A 293 -9.29 -0.24 9.68
CA GLU A 293 -10.26 0.10 8.61
C GLU A 293 -10.34 1.60 8.31
N SER A 294 -10.38 2.43 9.36
CA SER A 294 -10.49 3.89 9.22
C SER A 294 -9.31 4.52 8.45
N ARG A 295 -8.15 3.85 8.38
CA ARG A 295 -7.01 4.24 7.55
C ARG A 295 -7.12 3.72 6.13
N HIS A 296 -7.60 2.50 5.96
CA HIS A 296 -7.73 1.83 4.67
C HIS A 296 -8.79 2.54 3.81
N VAL A 297 -9.95 2.82 4.40
CA VAL A 297 -11.02 3.66 3.81
C VAL A 297 -10.52 5.08 3.49
N ALA A 298 -9.69 5.67 4.35
CA ALA A 298 -9.11 6.99 4.10
C ALA A 298 -8.13 7.00 2.90
N TYR A 299 -7.42 5.90 2.66
CA TYR A 299 -6.63 5.71 1.44
C TYR A 299 -7.55 5.61 0.21
N GLY A 300 -8.56 4.74 0.25
CA GLY A 300 -9.53 4.55 -0.83
C GLY A 300 -10.20 5.85 -1.27
N ILE A 301 -10.75 6.62 -0.32
CA ILE A 301 -11.39 7.92 -0.57
C ILE A 301 -10.43 8.89 -1.28
N ASN A 302 -9.18 9.01 -0.79
CA ASN A 302 -8.21 9.93 -1.41
C ASN A 302 -7.77 9.46 -2.80
N ASN A 303 -7.58 8.14 -3.01
CA ASN A 303 -7.24 7.55 -4.30
C ASN A 303 -8.33 7.81 -5.35
N VAL A 304 -9.59 7.54 -5.02
CA VAL A 304 -10.71 7.75 -5.94
C VAL A 304 -10.97 9.24 -6.19
N LYS A 305 -10.90 10.08 -5.16
CA LYS A 305 -11.07 11.54 -5.29
C LYS A 305 -10.03 12.18 -6.22
N GLN A 306 -8.77 11.78 -6.11
CA GLN A 306 -7.72 12.25 -7.03
C GLN A 306 -7.93 11.73 -8.45
N ALA A 307 -8.26 10.45 -8.60
CA ALA A 307 -8.50 9.83 -9.89
C ALA A 307 -9.68 10.50 -10.64
N ILE A 308 -10.79 10.81 -9.94
CA ILE A 308 -11.93 11.55 -10.51
C ILE A 308 -11.55 12.99 -10.84
N ALA A 309 -10.79 13.68 -9.97
CA ALA A 309 -10.34 15.05 -10.24
C ALA A 309 -9.39 15.16 -11.45
N GLN A 310 -8.60 14.12 -11.72
CA GLN A 310 -7.76 14.02 -12.93
C GLN A 310 -8.56 13.61 -14.18
N ASN A 311 -9.54 12.72 -14.04
CA ASN A 311 -10.37 12.23 -15.13
C ASN A 311 -11.79 11.86 -14.66
N PRO A 312 -12.77 12.78 -14.79
CA PRO A 312 -14.16 12.53 -14.38
C PRO A 312 -14.83 11.35 -15.09
N ALA A 313 -14.37 10.94 -16.28
CA ALA A 313 -14.91 9.78 -16.98
C ALA A 313 -14.71 8.46 -16.20
N LYS A 314 -13.78 8.42 -15.23
CA LYS A 314 -13.61 7.27 -14.32
C LYS A 314 -14.86 6.95 -13.51
N ILE A 315 -15.76 7.91 -13.26
CA ILE A 315 -17.06 7.67 -12.60
C ILE A 315 -17.87 6.60 -13.37
N ALA A 316 -17.76 6.54 -14.70
CA ALA A 316 -18.43 5.52 -15.50
C ALA A 316 -17.89 4.10 -15.22
N ALA A 317 -16.58 3.95 -14.99
CA ALA A 317 -15.96 2.66 -14.65
C ALA A 317 -16.31 2.19 -13.22
N LEU A 318 -16.47 3.13 -12.29
CA LEU A 318 -16.98 2.82 -10.94
C LEU A 318 -18.46 2.41 -10.97
N LYS A 319 -19.27 3.09 -11.80
CA LYS A 319 -20.67 2.72 -12.05
C LYS A 319 -20.77 1.33 -12.67
N GLU A 320 -20.03 1.08 -13.75
CA GLU A 320 -19.96 -0.20 -14.44
C GLU A 320 -19.70 -1.36 -13.47
N VAL A 321 -18.65 -1.27 -12.64
CA VAL A 321 -18.25 -2.40 -11.80
C VAL A 321 -19.25 -2.68 -10.66
N VAL A 322 -19.86 -1.65 -10.07
CA VAL A 322 -20.88 -1.82 -9.02
C VAL A 322 -22.16 -2.44 -9.59
N PHE A 323 -22.64 -1.99 -10.74
CA PHE A 323 -23.83 -2.60 -11.36
C PHE A 323 -23.55 -3.99 -11.94
N ALA A 324 -22.33 -4.26 -12.43
CA ALA A 324 -21.92 -5.62 -12.81
C ALA A 324 -21.88 -6.57 -11.59
N ARG A 325 -21.30 -6.13 -10.47
CA ARG A 325 -21.30 -6.86 -9.19
C ARG A 325 -22.72 -7.12 -8.69
N LYS A 326 -23.59 -6.11 -8.72
CA LYS A 326 -25.02 -6.26 -8.38
C LYS A 326 -25.68 -7.35 -9.21
N ASN A 327 -25.62 -7.22 -10.54
CA ASN A 327 -26.30 -8.14 -11.46
C ASN A 327 -25.79 -9.58 -11.31
N TYR A 328 -24.52 -9.77 -10.94
CA TYR A 328 -23.93 -11.08 -10.66
C TYR A 328 -24.49 -11.72 -9.37
N LEU A 329 -24.68 -10.92 -8.31
CA LEU A 329 -25.17 -11.38 -7.01
C LEU A 329 -26.68 -11.59 -7.01
N ASP A 330 -27.46 -10.61 -7.53
CA ASP A 330 -28.92 -10.70 -7.69
C ASP A 330 -29.35 -11.96 -8.49
N ALA A 331 -28.48 -12.48 -9.37
CA ALA A 331 -28.71 -13.68 -10.17
C ALA A 331 -28.31 -15.02 -9.50
N GLN A 332 -27.63 -15.00 -8.35
CA GLN A 332 -27.07 -16.20 -7.72
C GLN A 332 -27.32 -16.36 -6.22
N SER A 333 -27.51 -15.27 -5.47
CA SER A 333 -27.66 -15.34 -4.02
C SER A 333 -28.54 -14.22 -3.44
N GLY A 334 -29.42 -14.61 -2.52
CA GLY A 334 -30.07 -13.68 -1.59
C GLY A 334 -29.24 -13.49 -0.32
N GLU A 335 -29.74 -12.62 0.57
CA GLU A 335 -29.13 -12.31 1.87
C GLU A 335 -28.79 -13.55 2.71
N SER A 336 -27.65 -13.51 3.40
CA SER A 336 -27.21 -14.59 4.30
C SER A 336 -28.03 -14.60 5.59
N SER A 337 -29.13 -15.36 5.59
CA SER A 337 -30.02 -15.52 6.76
C SER A 337 -29.27 -15.96 8.02
N LEU A 338 -28.31 -16.88 7.88
CA LEU A 338 -27.48 -17.37 8.98
C LEU A 338 -26.63 -16.26 9.62
N LEU A 339 -26.10 -15.32 8.83
CA LEU A 339 -25.36 -14.16 9.35
C LEU A 339 -26.31 -13.15 10.02
N LEU A 340 -27.47 -12.88 9.42
CA LEU A 340 -28.49 -11.99 9.98
C LEU A 340 -29.01 -12.51 11.34
N GLU A 341 -29.33 -13.80 11.43
CA GLU A 341 -29.79 -14.45 12.66
C GLU A 341 -28.69 -14.45 13.73
N SER A 342 -27.43 -14.75 13.35
CA SER A 342 -26.29 -14.67 14.26
C SER A 342 -26.10 -13.25 14.83
N MET A 343 -26.22 -12.22 13.99
CA MET A 343 -26.14 -10.82 14.45
C MET A 343 -27.35 -10.41 15.30
N ALA A 344 -28.55 -10.91 15.01
CA ALA A 344 -29.74 -10.69 15.82
C ALA A 344 -29.62 -11.33 17.21
N LEU A 345 -29.14 -12.59 17.29
CA LEU A 345 -28.82 -13.27 18.55
C LEU A 345 -27.78 -12.49 19.37
N LEU A 346 -26.70 -12.01 18.72
CA LEU A 346 -25.65 -11.23 19.39
C LEU A 346 -26.14 -9.87 19.91
N ARG A 347 -26.96 -9.16 19.12
CA ARG A 347 -27.47 -7.82 19.48
C ARG A 347 -28.63 -7.88 20.49
N GLY A 348 -29.49 -8.89 20.38
CA GLY A 348 -30.56 -9.18 21.33
C GLY A 348 -30.04 -9.74 22.65
N GLY A 349 -28.89 -10.41 22.62
CA GLY A 349 -28.20 -10.94 23.80
C GLY A 349 -28.76 -12.26 24.35
N GLY A 350 -29.59 -12.97 23.57
CA GLY A 350 -30.19 -14.23 23.99
C GLY A 350 -31.08 -14.86 22.90
N GLU A 351 -31.52 -16.09 23.16
CA GLU A 351 -32.29 -16.93 22.22
C GLU A 351 -33.82 -16.82 22.37
N ASP A 352 -34.30 -16.02 23.33
CA ASP A 352 -35.72 -15.68 23.44
C ASP A 352 -36.21 -14.93 22.20
N SER A 353 -37.39 -15.30 21.69
CA SER A 353 -37.94 -14.74 20.44
C SER A 353 -38.09 -13.21 20.44
N VAL A 354 -38.35 -12.61 21.61
CA VAL A 354 -38.40 -11.15 21.80
C VAL A 354 -37.01 -10.52 21.67
N LEU A 355 -35.97 -11.16 22.22
CA LEU A 355 -34.59 -10.68 22.11
C LEU A 355 -34.09 -10.78 20.66
N ILE A 356 -34.36 -11.90 19.99
CA ILE A 356 -34.04 -12.08 18.56
C ILE A 356 -34.77 -11.04 17.71
N SER A 357 -36.05 -10.77 17.95
CA SER A 357 -36.82 -9.76 17.21
C SER A 357 -36.20 -8.36 17.37
N ASN A 358 -35.91 -7.94 18.60
CA ASN A 358 -35.28 -6.64 18.89
C ASN A 358 -33.89 -6.54 18.24
N GLY A 359 -33.09 -7.61 18.33
CA GLY A 359 -31.77 -7.68 17.70
C GLY A 359 -31.84 -7.63 16.17
N PHE A 360 -32.86 -8.22 15.56
CA PHE A 360 -33.07 -8.18 14.11
C PHE A 360 -33.51 -6.79 13.62
N GLU A 361 -34.36 -6.08 14.38
CA GLU A 361 -34.71 -4.67 14.08
C GLU A 361 -33.47 -3.77 14.08
N GLU A 362 -32.60 -3.91 15.10
CA GLU A 362 -31.30 -3.23 15.18
C GLU A 362 -30.36 -3.58 14.01
N VAL A 363 -30.39 -4.83 13.49
CA VAL A 363 -29.66 -5.23 12.27
C VAL A 363 -30.25 -4.55 11.02
N GLN A 364 -31.57 -4.31 10.93
CA GLN A 364 -32.15 -3.55 9.82
C GLN A 364 -31.79 -2.05 9.90
N GLU A 365 -31.70 -1.46 11.10
CA GLU A 365 -31.18 -0.10 11.27
C GLU A 365 -29.68 0.01 10.93
N LEU A 366 -28.88 -1.02 11.23
CA LEU A 366 -27.49 -1.12 10.78
C LEU A 366 -27.38 -1.04 9.25
N LYS A 367 -28.20 -1.78 8.50
CA LYS A 367 -28.22 -1.74 7.03
C LYS A 367 -28.54 -0.33 6.49
N LYS A 368 -29.51 0.37 7.10
CA LYS A 368 -29.86 1.77 6.76
C LYS A 368 -28.72 2.75 7.07
N LYS A 369 -28.04 2.57 8.21
CA LYS A 369 -26.86 3.35 8.62
C LYS A 369 -25.69 3.15 7.64
N MET A 370 -25.45 1.91 7.20
CA MET A 370 -24.45 1.56 6.18
C MET A 370 -24.75 2.21 4.82
N GLU A 371 -25.98 2.09 4.29
CA GLU A 371 -26.37 2.77 3.04
C GLU A 371 -26.05 4.27 3.12
N LYS A 372 -26.53 4.92 4.19
CA LYS A 372 -26.37 6.35 4.43
C LYS A 372 -24.91 6.80 4.55
N ASN A 373 -24.08 6.05 5.27
CA ASN A 373 -22.68 6.43 5.46
C ASN A 373 -21.83 6.10 4.23
N ARG A 374 -22.14 5.03 3.47
CA ARG A 374 -21.49 4.74 2.19
C ARG A 374 -21.82 5.79 1.13
N THR A 375 -23.08 6.25 1.04
CA THR A 375 -23.47 7.38 0.17
C THR A 375 -22.65 8.63 0.48
N LYS A 376 -22.44 8.98 1.76
CA LYS A 376 -21.56 10.11 2.13
C LYS A 376 -20.12 9.94 1.67
N ARG A 377 -19.52 8.75 1.84
CA ARG A 377 -18.14 8.45 1.40
C ARG A 377 -18.00 8.59 -0.13
N LEU A 378 -19.03 8.17 -0.88
CA LEU A 378 -19.10 8.34 -2.33
C LEU A 378 -19.21 9.82 -2.75
N VAL A 379 -20.06 10.61 -2.06
CA VAL A 379 -20.14 12.07 -2.29
C VAL A 379 -18.82 12.78 -1.92
N GLU A 380 -18.14 12.35 -0.86
CA GLU A 380 -16.82 12.89 -0.49
C GLU A 380 -15.75 12.63 -1.58
N CYS A 381 -15.88 11.54 -2.34
CA CYS A 381 -15.03 11.25 -3.50
C CYS A 381 -15.30 12.15 -4.71
N GLY A 382 -16.35 12.97 -4.69
CA GLY A 382 -16.77 13.80 -5.83
C GLY A 382 -17.76 13.11 -6.78
N ILE A 383 -18.47 12.08 -6.32
CA ILE A 383 -19.62 11.51 -7.02
C ILE A 383 -20.86 12.33 -6.66
N ASP A 384 -21.74 12.55 -7.63
CA ASP A 384 -23.06 13.16 -7.44
C ASP A 384 -23.93 12.40 -6.39
N GLU A 385 -24.85 13.08 -5.70
CA GLU A 385 -25.63 12.50 -4.61
C GLU A 385 -26.68 11.47 -5.09
N GLU A 386 -27.31 11.68 -6.25
CA GLU A 386 -28.25 10.72 -6.84
C GLU A 386 -27.50 9.43 -7.25
N LEU A 387 -26.38 9.57 -7.97
CA LEU A 387 -25.54 8.45 -8.35
C LEU A 387 -24.89 7.75 -7.13
N ALA A 388 -24.46 8.50 -6.12
CA ALA A 388 -23.89 7.93 -4.89
C ALA A 388 -24.91 7.07 -4.13
N LEU A 389 -26.18 7.51 -4.09
CA LEU A 389 -27.27 6.76 -3.49
C LEU A 389 -27.58 5.46 -4.27
N ASP A 390 -27.63 5.54 -5.59
CA ASP A 390 -27.81 4.39 -6.49
C ASP A 390 -26.70 3.34 -6.32
N LEU A 391 -25.43 3.77 -6.32
CA LEU A 391 -24.28 2.88 -6.12
C LEU A 391 -24.29 2.26 -4.72
N SER A 392 -24.67 3.02 -3.70
CA SER A 392 -24.78 2.51 -2.33
C SER A 392 -25.86 1.43 -2.20
N ARG A 393 -27.04 1.65 -2.80
CA ARG A 393 -28.14 0.67 -2.85
C ARG A 393 -27.76 -0.58 -3.63
N ALA A 394 -27.04 -0.42 -4.74
CA ALA A 394 -26.63 -1.53 -5.59
C ALA A 394 -25.71 -2.54 -4.87
N HIS A 395 -24.96 -2.11 -3.86
CA HIS A 395 -24.06 -2.95 -3.06
C HIS A 395 -24.72 -3.52 -1.77
N THR A 396 -25.84 -2.95 -1.30
CA THR A 396 -26.35 -3.22 0.07
C THR A 396 -26.88 -4.65 0.38
N PRO A 397 -27.16 -5.59 -0.56
CA PRO A 397 -27.65 -6.92 -0.18
C PRO A 397 -26.77 -7.70 0.83
N ASN A 398 -25.48 -7.88 0.56
CA ASN A 398 -24.70 -8.96 1.20
C ASN A 398 -23.65 -8.50 2.24
N PHE A 399 -23.75 -7.26 2.73
CA PHE A 399 -22.75 -6.59 3.60
C PHE A 399 -21.34 -6.39 2.96
N MET A 400 -21.04 -7.09 1.86
CA MET A 400 -20.06 -6.72 0.80
C MET A 400 -20.61 -7.00 -0.61
#